data_AF-A0A402C4C3-F1
#
_entry.id   AF-A0A402C4C3-F1
#
_cell.length_a   1.000
_cell.length_b   1.000
_cell.length_c   1.000
_cell.angle_alpha   90.00
_cell.angle_beta   90.00
_cell.angle_gamma   90.00
#
_symmetry.space_group_name_H-M   'P 1'
#
loop_
_entity.id
_entity.type
_entity.pdbx_description
1 polymer ?
#
loop_
_entity_poly.entity_id
_entity_poly.type
_entity_poly.pdbx_seq_one_letter_code
_entity_poly.pdbx_strand_id
1 'polypeptide(L)' 'MLVSTSRRLGWFTQEYGYSVTNVVDVALQEFFVRNGVPDVDSNGEVAE' A
#
# COMPACT_ATOMS: atom_id res chain seq x y z
N MET A 1 -3.88 -8.68 -17.00
CA MET A 1 -3.18 -7.54 -16.34
C MET A 1 -2.58 -7.92 -14.99
N LEU A 2 -3.30 -8.62 -14.09
CA LEU A 2 -2.81 -9.03 -12.76
C LEU A 2 -1.43 -9.74 -12.75
N VAL A 3 -1.19 -10.67 -13.69
CA VAL A 3 0.07 -11.45 -13.76
C VAL A 3 1.32 -10.58 -13.96
N SER A 4 1.21 -9.46 -14.70
CA SER A 4 2.33 -8.53 -14.90
C SER A 4 2.61 -7.72 -13.65
N THR A 5 1.56 -7.25 -12.98
CA THR A 5 1.65 -6.52 -11.71
C THR A 5 2.27 -7.38 -10.62
N SER A 6 1.81 -8.61 -10.43
CA SER A 6 2.35 -9.54 -9.42
C SER A 6 3.83 -9.86 -9.63
N ARG A 7 4.28 -10.02 -10.89
CA ARG A 7 5.70 -10.24 -11.21
C ARG A 7 6.57 -9.02 -10.89
N ARG A 8 6.10 -7.82 -11.20
CA ARG A 8 6.83 -6.57 -10.91
C ARG A 8 6.91 -6.30 -9.41
N LEU A 9 5.83 -6.58 -8.67
CA LEU A 9 5.82 -6.52 -7.20
C LEU A 9 6.82 -7.51 -6.60
N GLY A 10 6.80 -8.78 -7.04
CA GLY A 10 7.74 -9.79 -6.55
C GLY A 10 9.21 -9.41 -6.76
N TRP A 11 9.54 -8.86 -7.94
CA TRP A 11 10.88 -8.35 -8.22
C TRP A 11 11.26 -7.19 -7.29
N PHE A 12 10.38 -6.18 -7.15
CA PHE A 12 10.63 -5.01 -6.30
C PHE A 12 10.83 -5.40 -4.83
N THR A 13 10.00 -6.30 -4.30
CA THR A 13 10.12 -6.77 -2.92
C THR A 13 11.43 -7.49 -2.67
N GLN A 14 11.89 -8.28 -3.64
CA GLN A 14 13.16 -9.00 -3.55
C GLN A 14 14.36 -8.04 -3.60
N GLU A 15 14.32 -7.05 -4.49
CA GLU A 15 15.40 -6.07 -4.67
C GLU A 15 15.60 -5.19 -3.43
N TYR A 16 14.51 -4.74 -2.81
CA TYR A 16 14.55 -3.78 -1.70
C TYR A 16 14.34 -4.41 -0.31
N GLY A 17 14.15 -5.73 -0.23
CA GLY A 17 13.94 -6.45 1.04
C GLY A 17 12.61 -6.16 1.73
N TYR A 18 11.59 -5.70 0.99
CA TYR A 18 10.26 -5.44 1.52
C TYR A 18 9.36 -6.68 1.42
N SER A 19 8.40 -6.82 2.34
CA SER A 19 7.29 -7.75 2.13
C SER A 19 6.30 -7.18 1.09
N VAL A 20 5.56 -8.05 0.39
CA VAL A 20 4.49 -7.60 -0.52
C VAL A 20 3.45 -6.77 0.23
N THR A 21 3.12 -7.14 1.47
CA THR A 21 2.20 -6.39 2.34
C THR A 21 2.70 -4.97 2.57
N ASN A 22 3.98 -4.78 2.89
CA ASN A 22 4.54 -3.45 3.15
C ASN A 22 4.45 -2.54 1.90
N VAL A 23 4.69 -3.09 0.70
CA VAL A 23 4.62 -2.33 -0.56
C VAL A 23 3.16 -1.96 -0.89
N VAL A 24 2.24 -2.88 -0.64
CA VAL A 24 0.79 -2.63 -0.82
C VAL A 24 0.30 -1.58 0.17
N ASP A 25 0.72 -1.63 1.43
CA ASP A 25 0.33 -0.67 2.46
C ASP A 25 0.79 0.75 2.10
N VAL A 26 2.05 0.92 1.68
CA VAL A 26 2.56 2.22 1.22
C VAL A 26 1.79 2.72 -0.01
N ALA A 27 1.52 1.84 -0.97
CA ALA A 27 0.77 2.21 -2.16
C ALA A 27 -0.68 2.62 -1.85
N LEU A 28 -1.33 1.93 -0.91
CA LEU A 28 -2.68 2.26 -0.44
C LEU A 28 -2.67 3.57 0.34
N GLN A 29 -1.70 3.79 1.23
CA GLN A 29 -1.57 5.04 1.98
C GLN A 29 -1.40 6.24 1.05
N GLU A 30 -0.51 6.16 0.07
CA GLU A 30 -0.34 7.18 -0.98
C GLU A 30 -1.63 7.41 -1.77
N PHE A 31 -2.36 6.35 -2.10
CA PHE A 31 -3.62 6.44 -2.81
C PHE A 31 -4.69 7.14 -1.95
N PHE A 32 -4.80 6.79 -0.67
CA PHE A 32 -5.73 7.39 0.29
C PHE A 32 -5.46 8.89 0.48
N VAL A 33 -4.20 9.28 0.70
CA VAL A 33 -3.80 10.69 0.82
C VAL A 33 -4.20 11.49 -0.42
N ARG A 34 -3.99 10.95 -1.63
CA ARG A 34 -4.35 11.63 -2.90
C ARG A 34 -5.85 11.79 -3.09
N ASN A 35 -6.66 10.93 -2.48
CA ASN A 35 -8.11 10.97 -2.57
C ASN A 35 -8.76 11.64 -1.36
N GLY A 36 -7.96 12.21 -0.44
CA GLY A 36 -8.48 12.85 0.77
C GLY A 36 -9.20 11.89 1.71
N VAL A 37 -8.83 10.61 1.69
CA VAL A 37 -9.33 9.63 2.66
C VAL A 37 -8.74 10.01 4.03
N PRO A 38 -9.56 10.23 5.06
CA PRO A 38 -9.07 10.60 6.37
C PRO A 38 -8.22 9.51 7.00
N ASP A 39 -7.31 9.93 7.89
CA ASP A 39 -6.51 9.00 8.66
C ASP A 39 -7.36 8.28 9.72
N VAL A 40 -6.85 7.17 10.22
CA VAL A 40 -7.48 6.46 11.32
C VAL A 40 -7.15 7.12 12.65
N ASP A 41 -8.13 7.23 13.54
CA ASP A 41 -7.93 7.72 14.89
C ASP A 41 -7.20 6.69 15.77
N SER A 42 -6.95 7.03 17.04
CA SER A 42 -6.30 6.13 17.99
C SER A 42 -7.06 4.82 18.27
N ASN A 43 -8.33 4.74 17.87
CA ASN A 43 -9.17 3.55 18.01
C ASN A 43 -9.22 2.72 16.72
N GLY A 44 -8.57 3.18 15.64
CA GLY A 44 -8.56 2.52 14.33
C GLY A 44 -9.78 2.86 13.47
N GLU A 45 -10.56 3.86 13.84
CA GLU A 45 -11.73 4.30 13.09
C GLU A 45 -11.36 5.43 12.12
N VAL A 46 -11.96 5.48 10.93
CA VAL A 46 -11.73 6.59 9.98
C VAL A 46 -12.34 7.86 10.57
N ALA A 47 -11.51 8.83 10.92
CA ALA A 47 -11.97 10.09 11.50
C ALA A 47 -12.55 10.98 10.39
N GLU A 48 -13.88 11.09 10.31
CA GLU A 48 -14.59 11.94 9.35
C GLU A 48 -14.29 13.45 9.51
#